data_AF-A0A6N8IHX1-F1
#
_entry.id   AF-A0A6N8IHX1-F1
#
_cell.length_a   1.000
_cell.length_b   1.000
_cell.length_c   1.000
_cell.angle_alpha   90.00
_cell.angle_beta   90.00
_cell.angle_gamma   90.00
#
_symmetry.space_group_name_H-M   'P 1'
#
loop_
_entity.id
_entity.type
_entity.pdbx_description
1 polymer ?
#
loop_
_entity_poly.entity_id
_entity_poly.type
_entity_poly.pdbx_seq_one_letter_code
_entity_poly.pdbx_strand_id
1 'polypeptide(L)'
;MNGGFRMLSRRCFVQLIMAAGAVTVGAAALSGCSQGSGEDGAGAGDGAKQGGADTVKIARPATVTDAKGREVAVPERIERIGITCMGGALQTMSVLGGADRVVVTPSPAKSSPLLLEIFPQYESLPDAGTFDDVNIETIAAAEPDFVFVSSTSDKGNAQIEDIGIATYTLSTANASAESLRQEYQNVGVLLGTEDIAAELVGFWDDLMGRVEKGVSALPEGERLTVYRCAAAITKASHTPWASNWIRTAGGVPVADDGTTGDVSLEKIAAWDPDVISTSAKVEGLLNDPSLQKLKAIKNGAVYKSPKGCMGWDTPSPEVPLGFAWLAQMLYPDRFEDIDLEKEAKGFYERFYHYDLTDEGYQAFFK
;
A
#
# COMPACT_ATOMS: atom_id res chain seq x y z
N MET A 1 22.20 -25.59 0.73
CA MET A 1 22.34 -25.81 -0.73
C MET A 1 21.56 -24.71 -1.42
N ASN A 2 22.29 -23.80 -2.06
CA ASN A 2 21.79 -22.53 -2.61
C ASN A 2 20.89 -22.78 -3.82
N GLY A 3 19.63 -22.33 -3.72
CA GLY A 3 18.70 -22.24 -4.84
C GLY A 3 18.39 -20.77 -5.10
N GLY A 4 19.27 -20.08 -5.83
CA GLY A 4 19.04 -18.72 -6.29
C GLY A 4 17.88 -18.71 -7.29
N PHE A 5 16.88 -17.88 -7.02
CA PHE A 5 15.77 -17.61 -7.92
C PHE A 5 16.31 -16.81 -9.12
N ARG A 6 16.82 -17.51 -10.13
CA ARG A 6 17.16 -16.89 -11.41
C ARG A 6 15.86 -16.55 -12.13
N MET A 7 15.59 -15.25 -12.21
CA MET A 7 14.64 -14.63 -13.11
C MET A 7 14.98 -15.08 -14.55
N LEU A 8 14.29 -16.13 -15.03
CA LEU A 8 14.43 -16.63 -16.39
C LEU A 8 13.63 -15.70 -17.31
N SER A 9 14.38 -14.88 -18.06
CA SER A 9 13.90 -14.07 -19.18
C SER A 9 12.94 -14.85 -20.07
N ARG A 10 11.66 -14.45 -20.09
CA ARG A 10 10.62 -14.96 -20.98
C ARG A 10 10.71 -14.31 -22.36
N ARG A 11 11.89 -14.35 -22.98
CA ARG A 11 12.05 -14.06 -24.41
C ARG A 11 11.68 -15.30 -25.22
N CYS A 12 10.38 -15.56 -25.33
CA CYS A 12 9.87 -16.35 -26.44
C CYS A 12 8.39 -16.02 -26.65
N PHE A 13 8.08 -15.61 -27.89
CA PHE A 13 6.75 -15.69 -28.50
C PHE A 13 5.82 -14.46 -28.48
N VAL A 14 6.29 -13.30 -28.98
CA VAL A 14 5.45 -12.38 -29.81
C VAL A 14 6.33 -11.72 -30.89
N GLN A 15 6.74 -12.47 -31.91
CA GLN A 15 7.46 -11.91 -33.07
C GLN A 15 6.92 -12.43 -34.40
N LEU A 16 5.61 -12.46 -34.55
CA LEU A 16 4.97 -12.70 -35.84
C LEU A 16 3.81 -11.72 -36.04
N ILE A 17 4.12 -10.70 -36.84
CA ILE A 17 3.28 -9.78 -37.64
C ILE A 17 3.79 -8.35 -37.40
N MET A 18 4.66 -7.89 -38.30
CA MET A 18 4.66 -6.56 -38.90
C MET A 18 5.91 -6.46 -39.79
N ALA A 19 5.76 -6.89 -41.03
CA ALA A 19 6.71 -6.60 -42.09
C ALA A 19 6.18 -5.45 -42.95
N ALA A 20 7.13 -4.58 -43.30
CA ALA A 20 7.14 -3.66 -44.44
C ALA A 20 6.40 -2.32 -44.33
N GLY A 21 7.17 -1.23 -44.34
CA GLY A 21 6.69 0.11 -44.64
C GLY A 21 7.63 1.26 -44.30
N ALA A 22 8.93 1.17 -44.62
CA ALA A 22 9.83 2.31 -44.53
C ALA A 22 9.64 3.24 -45.75
N VAL A 23 9.33 4.53 -45.51
CA VAL A 23 9.63 5.62 -46.45
C VAL A 23 10.22 6.78 -45.66
N THR A 24 11.49 7.06 -45.96
CA THR A 24 12.26 8.22 -45.53
C THR A 24 12.22 9.30 -46.62
N VAL A 25 11.80 10.52 -46.28
CA VAL A 25 12.18 11.82 -46.89
C VAL A 25 11.78 12.87 -45.84
N GLY A 26 12.49 13.91 -45.45
CA GLY A 26 13.73 14.56 -45.86
C GLY A 26 13.73 15.92 -45.15
N ALA A 27 14.87 16.36 -44.65
CA ALA A 27 15.02 17.65 -43.96
C ALA A 27 14.93 18.84 -44.93
N ALA A 28 14.33 19.94 -44.50
CA ALA A 28 14.59 21.28 -45.03
C ALA A 28 14.36 22.34 -43.93
N ALA A 29 15.44 23.02 -43.58
CA ALA A 29 15.43 24.28 -42.83
C ALA A 29 15.14 25.46 -43.77
N LEU A 30 14.66 26.58 -43.21
CA LEU A 30 14.83 28.00 -43.61
C LEU A 30 13.79 28.81 -42.76
N SER A 31 14.20 29.56 -41.73
CA SER A 31 14.81 30.91 -41.74
C SER A 31 13.80 32.07 -41.71
N GLY A 32 13.98 32.93 -40.70
CA GLY A 32 13.70 34.38 -40.71
C GLY A 32 12.43 34.82 -39.97
N CYS A 33 12.36 35.95 -39.26
CA CYS A 33 13.32 36.93 -38.75
C CYS A 33 12.56 37.96 -37.89
N SER A 34 13.28 38.69 -37.03
CA SER A 34 13.02 40.04 -36.45
C SER A 34 12.82 40.02 -34.93
N GLN A 35 13.80 40.34 -34.08
CA GLN A 35 14.66 41.54 -33.93
C GLN A 35 13.93 42.73 -33.31
N GLY A 36 14.30 43.02 -32.06
CA GLY A 36 13.99 44.22 -31.30
C GLY A 36 15.06 44.39 -30.22
N SER A 37 16.07 45.19 -30.54
CA SER A 37 17.27 45.53 -29.77
C SER A 37 17.02 46.66 -28.76
N GLY A 38 17.77 46.66 -27.66
CA GLY A 38 17.95 47.82 -26.77
C GLY A 38 18.96 47.51 -25.66
N GLU A 39 20.17 48.04 -25.82
CA GLU A 39 21.39 47.80 -25.04
C GLU A 39 21.42 48.45 -23.64
N ASP A 40 22.09 47.73 -22.73
CA ASP A 40 23.12 48.11 -21.75
C ASP A 40 23.12 49.47 -21.04
N GLY A 41 23.15 49.37 -19.70
CA GLY A 41 23.65 50.38 -18.79
C GLY A 41 24.14 49.74 -17.49
N ALA A 42 25.45 49.53 -17.38
CA ALA A 42 26.13 48.99 -16.21
C ALA A 42 26.06 49.93 -14.99
N GLY A 43 25.79 49.37 -13.82
CA GLY A 43 25.87 50.05 -12.53
C GLY A 43 25.98 49.02 -11.41
N ALA A 44 27.21 48.74 -10.99
CA ALA A 44 27.51 47.91 -9.83
C ALA A 44 27.00 48.59 -8.55
N GLY A 45 26.20 47.87 -7.77
CA GLY A 45 25.69 48.27 -6.47
C GLY A 45 25.51 47.02 -5.60
N ASP A 46 26.51 46.77 -4.77
CA ASP A 46 26.52 45.73 -3.74
C ASP A 46 25.39 45.99 -2.73
N GLY A 47 24.53 44.99 -2.53
CA GLY A 47 23.27 45.13 -1.82
C GLY A 47 22.65 43.77 -1.56
N ALA A 48 23.33 42.96 -0.75
CA ALA A 48 22.80 41.72 -0.21
C ALA A 48 21.52 41.99 0.60
N LYS A 49 20.35 41.92 -0.06
CA LYS A 49 19.07 41.76 0.59
C LYS A 49 18.93 40.30 1.00
N GLN A 50 19.09 40.04 2.30
CA GLN A 50 18.54 38.85 2.95
C GLN A 50 17.02 38.87 2.74
N GLY A 51 16.54 38.14 1.72
CA GLY A 51 15.17 37.70 1.66
C GLY A 51 15.02 36.55 2.64
N GLY A 52 14.61 36.86 3.88
CA GLY A 52 14.10 35.84 4.78
C GLY A 52 12.91 35.17 4.09
N ALA A 53 13.04 33.88 3.79
CA ALA A 53 11.90 33.08 3.44
C ALA A 53 11.04 33.01 4.70
N ASP A 54 9.99 33.84 4.76
CA ASP A 54 8.90 33.65 5.70
C ASP A 54 8.31 32.28 5.40
N THR A 55 8.72 31.29 6.19
CA THR A 55 8.06 29.99 6.23
C THR A 55 6.65 30.25 6.74
N VAL A 56 5.69 30.21 5.82
CA VAL A 56 4.27 30.17 6.15
C VAL A 56 4.08 28.94 7.03
N LYS A 57 4.02 29.13 8.35
CA LYS A 57 3.56 28.09 9.27
C LYS A 57 2.10 27.86 8.95
N ILE A 58 1.82 26.80 8.19
CA ILE A 58 0.45 26.30 8.03
C ILE A 58 -0.03 25.95 9.44
N ALA A 59 -1.07 26.63 9.89
CA ALA A 59 -1.65 26.37 11.20
C ALA A 59 -2.23 24.95 11.20
N ARG A 60 -1.82 24.14 12.18
CA ARG A 60 -2.41 22.82 12.45
C ARG A 60 -3.93 22.98 12.61
N PRO A 61 -4.75 22.20 11.90
CA PRO A 61 -6.21 22.36 11.98
C PRO A 61 -6.72 22.00 13.38
N ALA A 62 -7.84 22.60 13.79
CA ALA A 62 -8.45 22.34 15.09
C ALA A 62 -9.15 20.96 15.16
N THR A 63 -9.58 20.44 14.00
CA THR A 63 -10.25 19.15 13.87
C THR A 63 -9.76 18.41 12.62
N VAL A 64 -9.94 17.09 12.62
CA VAL A 64 -9.82 16.21 11.44
C VAL A 64 -11.07 15.36 11.32
N THR A 65 -11.43 14.96 10.11
CA THR A 65 -12.58 14.09 9.86
C THR A 65 -12.16 12.62 9.83
N ASP A 66 -12.76 11.77 10.66
CA ASP A 66 -12.45 10.33 10.67
C ASP A 66 -13.20 9.52 9.59
N ALA A 67 -12.95 8.21 9.49
CA ALA A 67 -13.55 7.35 8.46
C ALA A 67 -15.08 7.21 8.56
N LYS A 68 -15.71 7.68 9.65
CA LYS A 68 -17.17 7.74 9.82
C LYS A 68 -17.73 9.14 9.61
N GLY A 69 -16.91 10.10 9.19
CA GLY A 69 -17.33 11.49 9.00
C GLY A 69 -17.45 12.28 10.30
N ARG A 70 -16.88 11.78 11.42
CA ARG A 70 -16.89 12.52 12.69
C ARG A 70 -15.77 13.53 12.71
N GLU A 71 -16.06 14.73 13.20
CA GLU A 71 -15.04 15.72 13.52
C GLU A 71 -14.36 15.35 14.84
N VAL A 72 -13.07 15.01 14.75
CA VAL A 72 -12.23 14.67 15.89
C VAL A 72 -11.34 15.86 16.21
N ALA A 73 -11.43 16.35 17.45
CA ALA A 73 -10.59 17.45 17.91
C ALA A 73 -9.11 17.03 17.91
N VAL A 74 -8.26 17.88 17.36
CA VAL A 74 -6.82 17.65 17.36
C VAL A 74 -6.27 18.05 18.74
N PRO A 75 -5.77 17.10 19.55
CA PRO A 75 -5.21 17.42 20.85
C PRO A 75 -3.87 18.15 20.68
N GLU A 76 -3.46 18.90 21.70
CA GLU A 76 -2.13 19.54 21.72
C GLU A 76 -1.03 18.49 21.51
N ARG A 77 -1.14 17.36 22.23
CA ARG A 77 -0.25 16.20 22.10
C ARG A 77 -0.99 14.91 22.47
N ILE A 78 -0.67 13.83 21.76
CA ILE A 78 -1.03 12.45 22.12
C ILE A 78 0.24 11.79 22.68
N GLU A 79 0.21 11.34 23.93
CA GLU A 79 1.34 10.74 24.64
C GLU A 79 1.22 9.21 24.76
N ARG A 80 -0.01 8.68 24.81
CA ARG A 80 -0.28 7.26 25.09
C ARG A 80 -1.36 6.71 24.16
N ILE A 81 -0.91 6.03 23.11
CA ILE A 81 -1.75 5.50 22.04
C ILE A 81 -2.26 4.11 22.39
N GLY A 82 -3.58 3.94 22.36
CA GLY A 82 -4.20 2.64 22.24
C GLY A 82 -4.56 2.31 20.79
N ILE A 83 -4.49 1.04 20.43
CA ILE A 83 -4.93 0.53 19.14
C ILE A 83 -5.87 -0.66 19.40
N THR A 84 -7.01 -0.71 18.73
CA THR A 84 -7.96 -1.84 18.82
C THR A 84 -8.30 -2.46 17.47
N CYS A 85 -7.63 -1.98 16.41
CA CYS A 85 -7.74 -2.49 15.07
C CYS A 85 -6.54 -3.37 14.71
N MET A 86 -6.80 -4.50 14.04
CA MET A 86 -5.79 -5.24 13.29
C MET A 86 -5.86 -4.90 11.79
N GLY A 87 -4.76 -5.04 11.06
CA GLY A 87 -4.74 -4.77 9.61
C GLY A 87 -4.27 -3.37 9.24
N GLY A 88 -3.04 -3.02 9.65
CA GLY A 88 -2.32 -1.83 9.18
C GLY A 88 -2.25 -0.68 10.21
N ALA A 89 -3.08 -0.69 11.25
CA ALA A 89 -3.09 0.38 12.26
C ALA A 89 -1.76 0.51 13.02
N LEU A 90 -1.21 -0.61 13.50
CA LEU A 90 0.07 -0.62 14.20
C LEU A 90 1.21 -0.18 13.27
N GLN A 91 1.19 -0.59 12.00
CA GLN A 91 2.14 -0.16 10.98
C GLN A 91 2.02 1.34 10.68
N THR A 92 0.79 1.86 10.60
CA THR A 92 0.51 3.29 10.40
C THR A 92 1.09 4.12 11.54
N MET A 93 0.89 3.72 12.79
CA MET A 93 1.52 4.38 13.95
C MET A 93 3.05 4.27 13.90
N SER A 94 3.56 3.13 13.43
CA SER A 94 5.00 2.89 13.37
C SER A 94 5.70 3.83 12.38
N VAL A 95 5.12 4.03 11.19
CA VAL A 95 5.72 4.89 10.16
C VAL A 95 5.45 6.38 10.35
N LEU A 96 4.35 6.75 11.03
CA LEU A 96 3.99 8.16 11.26
C LEU A 96 4.51 8.71 12.60
N GLY A 97 5.56 8.11 13.17
CA GLY A 97 6.24 8.60 14.37
C GLY A 97 5.49 8.40 15.70
N GLY A 98 4.49 7.51 15.71
CA GLY A 98 3.71 7.16 16.89
C GLY A 98 4.22 5.92 17.64
N ALA A 99 5.23 5.21 17.13
CA ALA A 99 5.65 3.89 17.63
C ALA A 99 5.90 3.85 19.14
N ASP A 100 6.71 4.78 19.65
CA ASP A 100 7.11 4.83 21.07
C ASP A 100 5.98 5.23 22.03
N ARG A 101 4.86 5.70 21.48
CA ARG A 101 3.69 6.13 22.25
C ARG A 101 2.66 5.02 22.36
N VAL A 102 2.80 3.89 21.66
CA VAL A 102 1.83 2.79 21.72
C VAL A 102 1.95 2.04 23.04
N VAL A 103 0.87 2.00 23.82
CA VAL A 103 0.83 1.39 25.17
C VAL A 103 -0.05 0.16 25.26
N VAL A 104 -0.95 -0.05 24.31
CA VAL A 104 -1.84 -1.23 24.23
C VAL A 104 -2.24 -1.46 22.77
N THR A 105 -2.22 -2.71 22.31
CA THR A 105 -2.53 -3.06 20.92
C THR A 105 -3.05 -4.50 20.84
N PRO A 106 -3.82 -4.91 19.81
CA PRO A 106 -4.31 -6.27 19.72
C PRO A 106 -3.14 -7.26 19.54
N SER A 107 -3.14 -8.40 20.25
CA SER A 107 -2.12 -9.44 20.05
C SER A 107 -1.95 -9.85 18.57
N PRO A 108 -3.03 -10.04 17.77
CA PRO A 108 -2.89 -10.38 16.35
C PRO A 108 -2.17 -9.32 15.50
N ALA A 109 -2.15 -8.05 15.92
CA ALA A 109 -1.44 -6.99 15.20
C ALA A 109 0.09 -7.14 15.27
N LYS A 110 0.59 -7.90 16.24
CA LYS A 110 2.02 -8.19 16.48
C LYS A 110 2.52 -9.41 15.71
N SER A 111 1.76 -9.91 14.73
CA SER A 111 2.04 -11.16 14.03
C SER A 111 3.11 -11.08 12.93
N SER A 112 3.74 -9.91 12.73
CA SER A 112 4.85 -9.76 11.79
C SER A 112 6.19 -9.85 12.53
N PRO A 113 7.02 -10.88 12.25
CA PRO A 113 8.36 -10.98 12.82
C PRO A 113 9.24 -9.77 12.50
N LEU A 114 9.16 -9.25 11.27
CA LEU A 114 9.94 -8.08 10.86
C LEU A 114 9.52 -6.82 11.63
N LEU A 115 8.21 -6.62 11.85
CA LEU A 115 7.76 -5.48 12.65
C LEU A 115 8.28 -5.58 14.10
N LEU A 116 8.33 -6.78 14.68
CA LEU A 116 8.88 -6.99 16.03
C LEU A 116 10.40 -6.88 16.06
N GLU A 117 11.10 -7.17 14.96
CA GLU A 117 12.53 -6.91 14.84
C GLU A 117 12.83 -5.41 14.86
N ILE A 118 12.02 -4.63 14.13
CA ILE A 118 12.17 -3.16 14.05
C ILE A 118 11.72 -2.49 15.36
N PHE A 119 10.61 -2.95 15.95
CA PHE A 119 10.01 -2.40 17.17
C PHE A 119 9.82 -3.49 18.24
N PRO A 120 10.92 -3.96 18.89
CA PRO A 120 10.86 -5.05 19.86
C PRO A 120 10.00 -4.73 21.09
N GLN A 121 9.80 -3.45 21.42
CA GLN A 121 8.93 -3.02 22.51
C GLN A 121 7.48 -3.51 22.35
N TYR A 122 7.01 -3.72 21.12
CA TYR A 122 5.65 -4.17 20.85
C TYR A 122 5.35 -5.56 21.40
N GLU A 123 6.34 -6.44 21.52
CA GLU A 123 6.15 -7.80 22.05
C GLU A 123 5.57 -7.75 23.46
N SER A 124 6.05 -6.82 24.29
CA SER A 124 5.66 -6.66 25.68
C SER A 124 4.31 -5.98 25.92
N LEU A 125 3.72 -5.35 24.90
CA LEU A 125 2.49 -4.56 25.09
C LEU A 125 1.31 -5.43 25.57
N PRO A 126 0.44 -4.94 26.45
CA PRO A 126 -0.80 -5.62 26.80
C PRO A 126 -1.75 -5.77 25.60
N ASP A 127 -2.58 -6.82 25.63
CA ASP A 127 -3.56 -7.12 24.58
C ASP A 127 -4.84 -6.30 24.76
N ALA A 128 -5.11 -5.39 23.83
CA ALA A 128 -6.32 -4.57 23.85
C ALA A 128 -7.62 -5.35 23.55
N GLY A 129 -7.52 -6.62 23.13
CA GLY A 129 -8.59 -7.23 22.33
C GLY A 129 -8.67 -6.58 20.94
N THR A 130 -9.68 -6.93 20.14
CA THR A 130 -9.80 -6.40 18.77
C THR A 130 -11.25 -6.16 18.38
N PHE A 131 -11.48 -5.14 17.56
CA PHE A 131 -12.80 -4.81 17.01
C PHE A 131 -13.89 -4.71 18.10
N ASP A 132 -14.96 -5.50 18.02
CA ASP A 132 -16.06 -5.50 19.00
C ASP A 132 -15.79 -6.32 20.26
N ASP A 133 -14.66 -7.03 20.29
CA ASP A 133 -14.19 -7.88 21.38
C ASP A 133 -12.97 -7.24 22.07
N VAL A 134 -13.12 -5.96 22.43
CA VAL A 134 -12.11 -5.19 23.18
C VAL A 134 -12.08 -5.57 24.65
N ASN A 135 -10.90 -5.53 25.25
CA ASN A 135 -10.67 -5.72 26.68
C ASN A 135 -10.55 -4.35 27.37
N ILE A 136 -11.71 -3.81 27.79
CA ILE A 136 -11.79 -2.48 28.42
C ILE A 136 -10.96 -2.37 29.69
N GLU A 137 -10.88 -3.42 30.52
CA GLU A 137 -10.06 -3.41 31.73
C GLU A 137 -8.57 -3.26 31.39
N THR A 138 -8.10 -3.99 30.37
CA THR A 138 -6.71 -3.92 29.91
C THR A 138 -6.40 -2.58 29.24
N ILE A 139 -7.33 -2.06 28.43
CA ILE A 139 -7.20 -0.73 27.82
C ILE A 139 -7.11 0.34 28.90
N ALA A 140 -8.02 0.34 29.88
CA ALA A 140 -8.01 1.32 30.97
C ALA A 140 -6.74 1.23 31.82
N ALA A 141 -6.27 0.02 32.15
CA ALA A 141 -5.04 -0.20 32.91
C ALA A 141 -3.77 0.25 32.17
N ALA A 142 -3.80 0.24 30.83
CA ALA A 142 -2.73 0.78 30.01
C ALA A 142 -2.78 2.31 29.87
N GLU A 143 -3.81 2.98 30.40
CA GLU A 143 -3.96 4.44 30.46
C GLU A 143 -3.68 5.18 29.13
N PRO A 144 -4.25 4.78 27.97
CA PRO A 144 -4.13 5.57 26.75
C PRO A 144 -4.90 6.88 26.87
N ASP A 145 -4.35 7.96 26.33
CA ASP A 145 -5.03 9.26 26.21
C ASP A 145 -5.77 9.40 24.87
N PHE A 146 -5.50 8.51 23.92
CA PHE A 146 -6.14 8.48 22.62
C PHE A 146 -6.14 7.07 22.01
N VAL A 147 -7.23 6.64 21.38
CA VAL A 147 -7.34 5.30 20.80
C VAL A 147 -7.70 5.33 19.31
N PHE A 148 -6.91 4.63 18.50
CA PHE A 148 -7.23 4.39 17.10
C PHE A 148 -8.07 3.12 16.96
N VAL A 149 -9.29 3.30 16.48
CA VAL A 149 -10.34 2.27 16.44
C VAL A 149 -10.75 1.95 14.99
N SER A 150 -11.51 0.88 14.76
CA SER A 150 -11.93 0.47 13.41
C SER A 150 -13.29 1.05 13.01
N SER A 151 -13.47 1.36 11.72
CA SER A 151 -14.78 1.71 11.13
C SER A 151 -15.82 0.57 11.21
N THR A 152 -15.36 -0.65 11.50
CA THR A 152 -16.17 -1.87 11.53
C THR A 152 -16.45 -2.40 12.93
N SER A 153 -16.23 -1.60 13.99
CA SER A 153 -16.31 -2.05 15.39
C SER A 153 -17.15 -1.14 16.28
N ASP A 154 -18.36 -0.81 15.85
CA ASP A 154 -19.25 0.15 16.52
C ASP A 154 -19.44 -0.13 18.01
N LYS A 155 -19.61 -1.42 18.38
CA LYS A 155 -19.80 -1.81 19.78
C LYS A 155 -18.51 -1.60 20.57
N GLY A 156 -17.38 -2.09 20.07
CA GLY A 156 -16.09 -1.93 20.77
C GLY A 156 -15.68 -0.47 20.92
N ASN A 157 -15.92 0.35 19.89
CA ASN A 157 -15.62 1.79 19.91
C ASN A 157 -16.46 2.51 20.97
N ALA A 158 -17.77 2.21 21.03
CA ALA A 158 -18.65 2.79 22.05
C ALA A 158 -18.19 2.44 23.47
N GLN A 159 -17.75 1.21 23.72
CA GLN A 159 -17.24 0.81 25.04
C GLN A 159 -15.98 1.59 25.48
N ILE A 160 -15.14 1.99 24.53
CA ILE A 160 -13.93 2.81 24.80
C ILE A 160 -14.34 4.28 25.07
N GLU A 161 -15.29 4.79 24.30
CA GLU A 161 -15.82 6.14 24.48
C GLU A 161 -16.60 6.30 25.79
N ASP A 162 -17.34 5.26 26.22
CA ASP A 162 -18.11 5.24 27.48
C ASP A 162 -17.23 5.39 28.73
N ILE A 163 -15.95 4.98 28.65
CA ILE A 163 -14.97 5.20 29.74
C ILE A 163 -14.20 6.52 29.60
N GLY A 164 -14.60 7.37 28.65
CA GLY A 164 -14.11 8.75 28.50
C GLY A 164 -12.83 8.91 27.68
N ILE A 165 -12.41 7.90 26.92
CA ILE A 165 -11.19 7.98 26.10
C ILE A 165 -11.53 8.45 24.68
N ALA A 166 -10.79 9.45 24.19
CA ALA A 166 -10.98 9.98 22.84
C ALA A 166 -10.57 8.96 21.77
N THR A 167 -11.32 8.92 20.66
CA THR A 167 -11.09 7.96 19.58
C THR A 167 -10.93 8.63 18.22
N TYR A 168 -10.13 8.01 17.33
CA TYR A 168 -10.14 8.27 15.90
C TYR A 168 -10.46 6.98 15.14
N THR A 169 -11.45 7.03 14.25
CA THR A 169 -11.88 5.87 13.47
C THR A 169 -11.08 5.73 12.19
N LEU A 170 -10.32 4.65 12.08
CA LEU A 170 -9.61 4.24 10.87
C LEU A 170 -10.57 3.58 9.88
N SER A 171 -10.23 3.63 8.59
CA SER A 171 -11.02 3.11 7.46
C SER A 171 -11.03 1.58 7.43
N THR A 172 -9.92 0.94 7.81
CA THR A 172 -9.75 -0.52 7.95
C THR A 172 -10.21 -1.29 6.71
N ALA A 173 -11.09 -2.29 6.85
CA ALA A 173 -11.54 -3.14 5.74
C ALA A 173 -12.35 -2.38 4.66
N ASN A 174 -12.84 -1.17 4.99
CA ASN A 174 -13.60 -0.30 4.10
C ASN A 174 -12.70 0.75 3.41
N ALA A 175 -11.39 0.65 3.58
CA ALA A 175 -10.44 1.54 2.95
C ALA A 175 -10.56 1.56 1.42
N SER A 176 -10.29 2.72 0.84
CA SER A 176 -9.89 2.90 -0.55
C SER A 176 -8.48 3.50 -0.61
N ALA A 177 -7.84 3.49 -1.78
CA ALA A 177 -6.56 4.16 -1.94
C ALA A 177 -6.61 5.65 -1.56
N GLU A 178 -7.72 6.32 -1.88
CA GLU A 178 -7.96 7.71 -1.51
C GLU A 178 -8.15 7.88 0.00
N SER A 179 -8.98 7.04 0.62
CA SER A 179 -9.26 7.16 2.05
C SER A 179 -8.01 6.89 2.91
N LEU A 180 -7.14 5.96 2.51
CA LEU A 180 -5.88 5.70 3.22
C LEU A 180 -4.91 6.88 3.14
N ARG A 181 -4.78 7.52 1.97
CA ARG A 181 -3.93 8.71 1.86
C ARG A 181 -4.43 9.84 2.75
N GLN A 182 -5.74 10.10 2.74
CA GLN A 182 -6.33 11.09 3.63
C GLN A 182 -6.16 10.72 5.10
N GLU A 183 -6.31 9.44 5.43
CA GLU A 183 -6.09 8.92 6.78
C GLU A 183 -4.66 9.15 7.26
N TYR A 184 -3.64 8.92 6.42
CA TYR A 184 -2.24 9.20 6.78
C TYR A 184 -2.00 10.68 7.05
N GLN A 185 -2.60 11.57 6.27
CA GLN A 185 -2.55 13.01 6.53
C GLN A 185 -3.21 13.37 7.86
N ASN A 186 -4.41 12.84 8.12
CA ASN A 186 -5.13 13.08 9.37
C ASN A 186 -4.37 12.54 10.59
N VAL A 187 -3.79 11.35 10.48
CA VAL A 187 -2.95 10.76 11.53
C VAL A 187 -1.68 11.60 11.74
N GLY A 188 -1.03 12.06 10.68
CA GLY A 188 0.12 12.99 10.79
C GLY A 188 -0.27 14.26 11.54
N VAL A 189 -1.42 14.84 11.22
CA VAL A 189 -1.97 15.98 11.96
C VAL A 189 -2.23 15.62 13.42
N LEU A 190 -2.80 14.46 13.75
CA LEU A 190 -3.08 14.06 15.14
C LEU A 190 -1.79 13.83 15.95
N LEU A 191 -0.74 13.29 15.32
CA LEU A 191 0.53 12.98 15.99
C LEU A 191 1.52 14.14 16.01
N GLY A 192 1.29 15.18 15.19
CA GLY A 192 2.22 16.30 14.98
C GLY A 192 3.40 15.92 14.08
N THR A 193 3.16 15.07 13.09
CA THR A 193 4.12 14.50 12.13
C THR A 193 3.63 14.71 10.69
N GLU A 194 3.08 15.88 10.41
CA GLU A 194 2.52 16.25 9.10
C GLU A 194 3.55 16.17 7.97
N ASP A 195 4.82 16.44 8.26
CA ASP A 195 5.95 16.28 7.36
C ASP A 195 6.16 14.81 6.95
N ILE A 196 6.20 13.90 7.92
CA ILE A 196 6.31 12.45 7.67
C ILE A 196 5.10 11.94 6.87
N ALA A 197 3.89 12.41 7.21
CA ALA A 197 2.68 12.06 6.46
C ALA A 197 2.72 12.57 5.01
N ALA A 198 3.20 13.80 4.79
CA ALA A 198 3.36 14.35 3.46
C ALA A 198 4.40 13.57 2.64
N GLU A 199 5.50 13.14 3.25
CA GLU A 199 6.50 12.28 2.60
C GLU A 199 5.94 10.91 2.23
N LEU A 200 5.16 10.29 3.13
CA LEU A 200 4.51 9.00 2.88
C LEU A 200 3.52 9.08 1.72
N VAL A 201 2.67 10.11 1.70
CA VAL A 201 1.72 10.35 0.61
C VAL A 201 2.47 10.71 -0.69
N GLY A 202 3.56 11.46 -0.62
CA GLY A 202 4.40 11.75 -1.79
C GLY A 202 5.02 10.49 -2.40
N PHE A 203 5.53 9.57 -1.57
CA PHE A 203 6.02 8.27 -2.03
C PHE A 203 4.90 7.46 -2.69
N TRP A 204 3.72 7.43 -2.07
CA TRP A 204 2.55 6.78 -2.63
C TRP A 204 2.22 7.34 -4.02
N ASP A 205 2.09 8.66 -4.15
CA ASP A 205 1.67 9.30 -5.38
C ASP A 205 2.69 9.14 -6.52
N ASP A 206 3.99 9.17 -6.22
CA ASP A 206 5.05 8.89 -7.20
C ASP A 206 4.95 7.46 -7.76
N LEU A 207 4.92 6.46 -6.86
CA LEU A 207 4.88 5.06 -7.27
C LEU A 207 3.57 4.73 -7.99
N MET A 208 2.44 5.23 -7.49
CA MET A 208 1.14 5.01 -8.13
C MET A 208 1.00 5.76 -9.46
N GLY A 209 1.64 6.93 -9.63
CA GLY A 209 1.69 7.62 -10.92
C GLY A 209 2.39 6.79 -11.99
N ARG A 210 3.42 6.03 -11.61
CA ARG A 210 4.14 5.11 -12.51
C ARG A 210 3.31 3.87 -12.84
N VAL A 211 2.61 3.32 -11.83
CA VAL A 211 1.64 2.23 -12.04
C VAL A 211 0.53 2.67 -13.01
N GLU A 212 -0.12 3.80 -12.75
CA GLU A 212 -1.17 4.40 -13.58
C GLU A 212 -0.72 4.59 -15.03
N LYS A 213 0.49 5.10 -15.24
CA LYS A 213 1.08 5.28 -16.57
C LYS A 213 1.25 3.96 -17.32
N GLY A 214 1.64 2.88 -16.64
CA GLY A 214 1.79 1.56 -17.25
C GLY A 214 0.44 0.90 -17.60
N VAL A 215 -0.58 1.07 -16.75
CA VAL A 215 -1.89 0.41 -16.92
C VAL A 215 -2.90 1.18 -17.77
N SER A 216 -2.83 2.51 -17.82
CA SER A 216 -3.79 3.36 -18.55
C SER A 216 -3.76 3.11 -20.06
N ALA A 217 -2.64 2.64 -20.59
CA ALA A 217 -2.47 2.29 -22.00
C ALA A 217 -2.91 0.85 -22.35
N LEU A 218 -3.51 0.10 -21.41
CA LEU A 218 -4.02 -1.26 -21.66
C LEU A 218 -5.44 -1.22 -22.25
N PRO A 219 -5.66 -1.76 -23.46
CA PRO A 219 -7.00 -2.03 -23.98
C PRO A 219 -7.77 -2.98 -23.05
N GLU A 220 -9.08 -2.81 -22.97
CA GLU A 220 -9.94 -3.63 -22.09
C GLU A 220 -9.76 -5.14 -22.35
N GLY A 221 -9.67 -5.55 -23.62
CA GLY A 221 -9.47 -6.95 -24.01
C GLY A 221 -8.08 -7.53 -23.75
N GLU A 222 -7.10 -6.71 -23.36
CA GLU A 222 -5.75 -7.14 -22.97
C GLU A 222 -5.60 -7.28 -21.45
N ARG A 223 -6.63 -6.90 -20.68
CA ARG A 223 -6.55 -6.95 -19.22
C ARG A 223 -6.71 -8.37 -18.70
N LEU A 224 -5.75 -8.81 -17.89
CA LEU A 224 -5.75 -10.13 -17.28
C LEU A 224 -6.81 -10.24 -16.18
N THR A 225 -7.52 -11.36 -16.19
CA THR A 225 -8.46 -11.70 -15.14
C THR A 225 -7.74 -12.28 -13.92
N VAL A 226 -8.11 -11.83 -12.72
CA VAL A 226 -7.46 -12.19 -11.47
C VAL A 226 -8.47 -12.78 -10.49
N TYR A 227 -8.16 -13.97 -9.99
CA TYR A 227 -8.84 -14.59 -8.87
C TYR A 227 -8.03 -14.44 -7.59
N ARG A 228 -8.63 -13.91 -6.52
CA ARG A 228 -8.01 -13.82 -5.20
C ARG A 228 -8.63 -14.83 -4.25
N CYS A 229 -7.77 -15.62 -3.61
CA CYS A 229 -8.17 -16.55 -2.56
C CYS A 229 -7.27 -16.46 -1.33
N ALA A 230 -7.78 -16.92 -0.18
CA ALA A 230 -7.03 -16.97 1.07
C ALA A 230 -6.13 -18.23 1.13
N ALA A 231 -6.08 -18.90 2.28
CA ALA A 231 -5.21 -20.07 2.51
C ALA A 231 -5.60 -21.35 1.73
N ALA A 232 -6.66 -21.31 0.93
CA ALA A 232 -7.06 -22.39 0.02
C ALA A 232 -7.77 -21.80 -1.20
N ILE A 233 -7.65 -22.46 -2.36
CA ILE A 233 -8.23 -21.97 -3.61
C ILE A 233 -9.76 -21.83 -3.54
N THR A 234 -10.43 -22.63 -2.71
CA THR A 234 -11.89 -22.56 -2.48
C THR A 234 -12.31 -21.47 -1.50
N LYS A 235 -11.37 -20.71 -0.91
CA LYS A 235 -11.66 -19.60 0.00
C LYS A 235 -11.51 -18.29 -0.76
N ALA A 236 -12.53 -17.91 -1.53
CA ALA A 236 -12.55 -16.65 -2.26
C ALA A 236 -12.38 -15.45 -1.31
N SER A 237 -11.73 -14.39 -1.80
CA SER A 237 -11.41 -13.20 -1.00
C SER A 237 -11.55 -11.90 -1.81
N HIS A 238 -12.67 -11.73 -2.52
CA HIS A 238 -12.96 -10.53 -3.31
C HIS A 238 -13.66 -9.48 -2.45
N THR A 239 -12.96 -8.87 -1.49
CA THR A 239 -13.46 -7.68 -0.77
C THR A 239 -13.40 -6.44 -1.67
N PRO A 240 -14.12 -5.35 -1.35
CA PRO A 240 -13.99 -4.09 -2.09
C PRO A 240 -12.54 -3.61 -2.23
N TRP A 241 -11.77 -3.72 -1.14
CA TRP A 241 -10.33 -3.44 -1.16
C TRP A 241 -9.56 -4.35 -2.12
N ALA A 242 -9.76 -5.66 -2.05
CA ALA A 242 -9.05 -6.62 -2.89
C ALA A 242 -9.33 -6.39 -4.38
N SER A 243 -10.59 -6.13 -4.70
CA SER A 243 -11.00 -5.82 -6.07
C SER A 243 -10.45 -4.47 -6.54
N ASN A 244 -10.38 -3.45 -5.67
CA ASN A 244 -9.69 -2.20 -5.97
C ASN A 244 -8.20 -2.43 -6.22
N TRP A 245 -7.54 -3.22 -5.37
CA TRP A 245 -6.14 -3.60 -5.51
C TRP A 245 -5.84 -4.24 -6.87
N ILE A 246 -6.69 -5.20 -7.29
CA ILE A 246 -6.60 -5.80 -8.63
C ILE A 246 -6.81 -4.77 -9.74
N ARG A 247 -7.87 -3.94 -9.65
CA ARG A 247 -8.22 -2.98 -10.69
C ARG A 247 -7.15 -1.92 -10.89
N THR A 248 -6.59 -1.39 -9.79
CA THR A 248 -5.52 -0.40 -9.80
C THR A 248 -4.23 -0.95 -10.40
N ALA A 249 -3.93 -2.24 -10.21
CA ALA A 249 -2.82 -2.92 -10.87
C ALA A 249 -3.09 -3.26 -12.36
N GLY A 250 -4.25 -2.86 -12.90
CA GLY A 250 -4.63 -3.07 -14.30
C GLY A 250 -5.29 -4.43 -14.58
N GLY A 251 -5.62 -5.21 -13.55
CA GLY A 251 -6.32 -6.49 -13.68
C GLY A 251 -7.85 -6.35 -13.63
N VAL A 252 -8.54 -7.46 -13.87
CA VAL A 252 -10.00 -7.58 -13.77
C VAL A 252 -10.36 -8.66 -12.75
N PRO A 253 -11.01 -8.32 -11.62
CA PRO A 253 -11.47 -9.33 -10.68
C PRO A 253 -12.48 -10.27 -11.34
N VAL A 254 -12.32 -11.59 -11.20
CA VAL A 254 -13.28 -12.56 -11.77
C VAL A 254 -14.61 -12.64 -11.03
N ALA A 255 -14.69 -12.06 -9.83
CA ALA A 255 -15.85 -12.11 -8.97
C ALA A 255 -16.23 -10.72 -8.45
N ASP A 256 -17.51 -10.54 -8.18
CA ASP A 256 -18.06 -9.31 -7.61
C ASP A 256 -17.54 -9.05 -6.20
N ASP A 257 -17.47 -7.77 -5.84
CA ASP A 257 -17.13 -7.31 -4.50
C ASP A 257 -18.07 -7.94 -3.46
N GLY A 258 -17.49 -8.49 -2.38
CA GLY A 258 -18.20 -9.25 -1.36
C GLY A 258 -18.17 -10.77 -1.57
N THR A 259 -17.69 -11.28 -2.72
CA THR A 259 -17.50 -12.73 -2.93
C THR A 259 -16.35 -13.26 -2.08
N THR A 260 -16.67 -13.59 -0.83
CA THR A 260 -15.74 -14.06 0.20
C THR A 260 -16.20 -15.39 0.79
N GLY A 261 -15.25 -16.20 1.27
CA GLY A 261 -15.55 -17.50 1.86
C GLY A 261 -15.59 -18.64 0.84
N ASP A 262 -16.39 -19.67 1.12
CA ASP A 262 -16.39 -20.90 0.35
C ASP A 262 -16.98 -20.76 -1.05
N VAL A 263 -16.20 -21.14 -2.07
CA VAL A 263 -16.62 -21.28 -3.47
C VAL A 263 -16.23 -22.65 -4.01
N SER A 264 -17.04 -23.20 -4.93
CA SER A 264 -16.77 -24.51 -5.54
C SER A 264 -15.67 -24.43 -6.59
N LEU A 265 -14.96 -25.55 -6.80
CA LEU A 265 -13.99 -25.68 -7.90
C LEU A 265 -14.64 -25.50 -9.27
N GLU A 266 -15.92 -25.87 -9.43
CA GLU A 266 -16.68 -25.64 -10.66
C GLU A 266 -16.86 -24.15 -10.94
N LYS A 267 -17.17 -23.35 -9.91
CA LYS A 267 -17.29 -21.89 -10.05
C LYS A 267 -15.95 -21.26 -10.44
N ILE A 268 -14.86 -21.71 -9.81
CA ILE A 268 -13.50 -21.26 -10.16
C ILE A 268 -13.13 -21.65 -11.60
N ALA A 269 -13.50 -22.86 -12.03
CA ALA A 269 -13.29 -23.31 -13.40
C ALA A 269 -14.15 -22.56 -14.42
N ALA A 270 -15.34 -22.09 -14.03
CA ALA A 270 -16.18 -21.24 -14.88
C ALA A 270 -15.60 -19.83 -15.04
N TRP A 271 -14.97 -19.30 -13.98
CA TRP A 271 -14.20 -18.05 -14.07
C TRP A 271 -12.93 -18.18 -14.92
N ASP A 272 -12.26 -19.33 -14.84
CA ASP A 272 -11.02 -19.67 -15.56
C ASP A 272 -10.00 -18.51 -15.62
N PRO A 273 -9.53 -18.05 -14.44
CA PRO A 273 -8.71 -16.84 -14.32
C PRO A 273 -7.36 -16.99 -15.04
N ASP A 274 -6.87 -15.87 -15.57
CA ASP A 274 -5.51 -15.80 -16.12
C ASP A 274 -4.45 -15.84 -15.02
N VAL A 275 -4.76 -15.24 -13.85
CA VAL A 275 -3.87 -15.14 -12.70
C VAL A 275 -4.58 -15.50 -11.40
N ILE A 276 -3.90 -16.22 -10.51
CA ILE A 276 -4.35 -16.48 -9.14
C ILE A 276 -3.43 -15.75 -8.15
N SER A 277 -4.01 -14.86 -7.34
CA SER A 277 -3.36 -14.31 -6.14
C SER A 277 -3.84 -15.08 -4.90
N THR A 278 -2.92 -15.52 -4.05
CA THR A 278 -3.24 -16.40 -2.93
C THR A 278 -2.43 -16.13 -1.65
N SER A 279 -2.95 -16.57 -0.50
CA SER A 279 -2.15 -16.72 0.72
C SER A 279 -1.72 -18.18 0.97
N ALA A 280 -2.16 -19.12 0.12
CA ALA A 280 -1.78 -20.53 0.18
C ALA A 280 -0.33 -20.77 -0.30
N LYS A 281 0.16 -22.00 -0.11
CA LYS A 281 1.44 -22.43 -0.70
C LYS A 281 1.27 -22.61 -2.21
N VAL A 282 2.01 -21.84 -2.99
CA VAL A 282 1.93 -21.83 -4.46
C VAL A 282 2.22 -23.21 -5.05
N GLU A 283 3.24 -23.91 -4.55
CA GLU A 283 3.61 -25.25 -5.01
C GLU A 283 2.48 -26.25 -4.79
N GLY A 284 1.70 -26.09 -3.72
CA GLY A 284 0.55 -26.94 -3.45
C GLY A 284 -0.53 -26.80 -4.52
N LEU A 285 -0.82 -25.56 -4.94
CA LEU A 285 -1.80 -25.28 -5.99
C LEU A 285 -1.31 -25.71 -7.37
N LEU A 286 -0.05 -25.43 -7.70
CA LEU A 286 0.55 -25.77 -8.99
C LEU A 286 0.60 -27.29 -9.21
N ASN A 287 0.79 -28.08 -8.15
CA ASN A 287 0.90 -29.53 -8.23
C ASN A 287 -0.43 -30.28 -8.01
N ASP A 288 -1.53 -29.59 -7.70
CA ASP A 288 -2.83 -30.22 -7.47
C ASP A 288 -3.42 -30.75 -8.80
N PRO A 289 -3.63 -32.08 -8.95
CA PRO A 289 -4.17 -32.67 -10.17
C PRO A 289 -5.56 -32.14 -10.55
N SER A 290 -6.37 -31.72 -9.57
CA SER A 290 -7.72 -31.22 -9.80
C SER A 290 -7.73 -29.82 -10.45
N LEU A 291 -6.64 -29.07 -10.35
CA LEU A 291 -6.54 -27.68 -10.80
C LEU A 291 -5.86 -27.52 -12.16
N GLN A 292 -5.27 -28.60 -12.70
CA GLN A 292 -4.44 -28.59 -13.92
C GLN A 292 -5.16 -28.11 -15.19
N LYS A 293 -6.49 -27.96 -15.16
CA LYS A 293 -7.28 -27.44 -16.28
C LYS A 293 -7.31 -25.92 -16.33
N LEU A 294 -7.14 -25.23 -15.20
CA LEU A 294 -7.20 -23.77 -15.09
C LEU A 294 -6.04 -23.11 -15.85
N LYS A 295 -6.32 -22.00 -16.55
CA LYS A 295 -5.29 -21.21 -17.25
C LYS A 295 -4.14 -20.78 -16.34
N ALA A 296 -4.45 -20.17 -15.20
CA ALA A 296 -3.44 -19.70 -14.26
C ALA A 296 -2.47 -20.81 -13.81
N ILE A 297 -2.97 -22.03 -13.56
CA ILE A 297 -2.14 -23.17 -13.15
C ILE A 297 -1.22 -23.61 -14.29
N LYS A 298 -1.77 -23.79 -15.50
CA LYS A 298 -1.00 -24.19 -16.69
C LYS A 298 0.12 -23.21 -17.02
N ASN A 299 -0.13 -21.92 -16.81
CA ASN A 299 0.81 -20.84 -17.13
C ASN A 299 1.80 -20.55 -15.98
N GLY A 300 1.62 -21.20 -14.83
CA GLY A 300 2.37 -20.91 -13.61
C GLY A 300 2.10 -19.51 -13.04
N ALA A 301 0.98 -18.89 -13.39
CA ALA A 301 0.59 -17.54 -12.98
C ALA A 301 -0.17 -17.59 -11.64
N VAL A 302 0.48 -18.17 -10.63
CA VAL A 302 -0.02 -18.29 -9.26
C VAL A 302 0.97 -17.61 -8.35
N TYR A 303 0.53 -16.54 -7.68
CA TYR A 303 1.40 -15.67 -6.91
C TYR A 303 0.92 -15.55 -5.47
N LYS A 304 1.86 -15.71 -4.54
CA LYS A 304 1.62 -15.39 -3.14
C LYS A 304 1.90 -13.90 -2.94
N SER A 305 0.94 -13.16 -2.39
CA SER A 305 1.15 -11.74 -2.11
C SER A 305 2.31 -11.56 -1.13
N PRO A 306 3.25 -10.63 -1.38
CA PRO A 306 4.39 -10.41 -0.51
C PRO A 306 3.96 -9.95 0.89
N LYS A 307 4.77 -10.24 1.89
CA LYS A 307 4.52 -9.80 3.27
C LYS A 307 5.79 -9.24 3.91
N GLY A 308 5.77 -7.94 4.16
CA GLY A 308 6.74 -7.22 4.98
C GLY A 308 6.27 -7.09 6.43
N CYS A 309 6.17 -5.84 6.92
CA CYS A 309 5.56 -5.59 8.24
C CYS A 309 4.03 -5.80 8.20
N MET A 310 3.43 -5.68 7.02
CA MET A 310 2.07 -6.12 6.68
C MET A 310 2.03 -6.81 5.31
N GLY A 311 0.96 -7.54 5.01
CA GLY A 311 0.72 -8.06 3.67
C GLY A 311 0.56 -6.91 2.67
N TRP A 312 1.26 -6.98 1.54
CA TRP A 312 1.22 -5.96 0.49
C TRP A 312 -0.13 -5.88 -0.24
N ASP A 313 -1.06 -6.79 0.04
CA ASP A 313 -2.44 -6.77 -0.44
C ASP A 313 -3.44 -6.29 0.62
N THR A 314 -2.97 -5.80 1.77
CA THR A 314 -3.78 -5.36 2.91
C THR A 314 -3.63 -3.83 3.10
N PRO A 315 -4.70 -3.10 3.46
CA PRO A 315 -4.63 -1.66 3.76
C PRO A 315 -3.53 -1.36 4.77
N SER A 316 -2.44 -0.72 4.33
CA SER A 316 -1.28 -0.41 5.16
C SER A 316 -0.33 0.55 4.44
N PRO A 317 0.60 1.19 5.15
CA PRO A 317 1.58 2.10 4.53
C PRO A 317 2.41 1.47 3.41
N GLU A 318 2.60 0.15 3.43
CA GLU A 318 3.39 -0.59 2.42
C GLU A 318 2.63 -0.86 1.11
N VAL A 319 1.31 -0.65 1.06
CA VAL A 319 0.50 -1.12 -0.08
C VAL A 319 0.83 -0.50 -1.45
N PRO A 320 1.43 0.72 -1.59
CA PRO A 320 1.98 1.17 -2.88
C PRO A 320 2.92 0.15 -3.53
N LEU A 321 3.77 -0.49 -2.72
CA LEU A 321 4.67 -1.55 -3.18
C LEU A 321 3.88 -2.77 -3.69
N GLY A 322 2.75 -3.07 -3.03
CA GLY A 322 1.85 -4.14 -3.44
C GLY A 322 1.11 -3.91 -4.74
N PHE A 323 0.64 -2.68 -4.98
CA PHE A 323 0.05 -2.32 -6.28
C PHE A 323 1.08 -2.46 -7.40
N ALA A 324 2.29 -1.92 -7.20
CA ALA A 324 3.37 -2.04 -8.18
C ALA A 324 3.80 -3.50 -8.40
N TRP A 325 3.87 -4.30 -7.34
CA TRP A 325 4.14 -5.74 -7.42
C TRP A 325 3.11 -6.49 -8.23
N LEU A 326 1.82 -6.29 -7.94
CA LEU A 326 0.78 -6.98 -8.71
C LEU A 326 0.83 -6.53 -10.18
N ALA A 327 1.01 -5.24 -10.43
CA ALA A 327 1.10 -4.72 -11.80
C ALA A 327 2.27 -5.36 -12.57
N GLN A 328 3.43 -5.56 -11.93
CA GLN A 328 4.57 -6.30 -12.50
C GLN A 328 4.29 -7.78 -12.73
N MET A 329 3.53 -8.45 -11.85
CA MET A 329 3.14 -9.84 -12.06
C MET A 329 2.16 -9.99 -13.23
N LEU A 330 1.30 -8.99 -13.45
CA LEU A 330 0.35 -8.99 -14.57
C LEU A 330 1.02 -8.60 -15.89
N TYR A 331 1.87 -7.58 -15.91
CA TYR A 331 2.42 -6.97 -17.13
C TYR A 331 3.90 -6.59 -16.99
N PRO A 332 4.83 -7.56 -16.84
CA PRO A 332 6.23 -7.28 -16.52
C PRO A 332 6.92 -6.30 -17.50
N ASP A 333 6.66 -6.46 -18.80
CA ASP A 333 7.27 -5.63 -19.86
C ASP A 333 6.86 -4.15 -19.80
N ARG A 334 5.80 -3.80 -19.06
CA ARG A 334 5.30 -2.41 -18.92
C ARG A 334 5.88 -1.68 -17.71
N PHE A 335 6.58 -2.39 -16.84
CA PHE A 335 7.06 -1.89 -15.54
C PHE A 335 8.54 -2.17 -15.33
N GLU A 336 9.32 -2.28 -16.41
CA GLU A 336 10.78 -2.47 -16.37
C GLU A 336 11.51 -1.32 -15.66
N ASP A 337 10.90 -0.13 -15.57
CA ASP A 337 11.46 1.02 -14.86
C ASP A 337 11.29 0.92 -13.34
N ILE A 338 10.37 0.10 -12.83
CA ILE A 338 10.11 -0.09 -11.41
C ILE A 338 11.05 -1.16 -10.85
N ASP A 339 12.03 -0.75 -10.05
CA ASP A 339 12.85 -1.66 -9.26
C ASP A 339 12.22 -1.83 -7.87
N LEU A 340 11.34 -2.84 -7.72
CA LEU A 340 10.63 -3.08 -6.46
C LEU A 340 11.54 -3.30 -5.25
N GLU A 341 12.71 -3.90 -5.45
CA GLU A 341 13.64 -4.12 -4.36
C GLU A 341 14.19 -2.79 -3.86
N LYS A 342 14.58 -1.91 -4.79
CA LYS A 342 15.02 -0.55 -4.46
C LYS A 342 13.91 0.27 -3.82
N GLU A 343 12.69 0.21 -4.36
CA GLU A 343 11.53 0.93 -3.78
C GLU A 343 11.23 0.43 -2.36
N ALA A 344 11.24 -0.88 -2.14
CA ALA A 344 11.03 -1.46 -0.82
C ALA A 344 12.12 -1.06 0.17
N LYS A 345 13.40 -1.21 -0.19
CA LYS A 345 14.52 -0.80 0.68
C LYS A 345 14.45 0.68 1.04
N GLY A 346 14.20 1.53 0.05
CA GLY A 346 14.04 2.97 0.28
C GLY A 346 12.82 3.30 1.13
N PHE A 347 11.72 2.54 1.04
CA PHE A 347 10.57 2.69 1.93
C PHE A 347 10.93 2.35 3.38
N TYR A 348 11.58 1.22 3.62
CA TYR A 348 11.97 0.77 4.95
C TYR A 348 13.00 1.69 5.61
N GLU A 349 13.98 2.17 4.84
CA GLU A 349 14.98 3.12 5.34
C GLU A 349 14.32 4.45 5.75
N ARG A 350 13.43 5.00 4.91
CA ARG A 350 12.80 6.30 5.16
C ARG A 350 11.78 6.27 6.29
N PHE A 351 10.87 5.31 6.28
CA PHE A 351 9.67 5.34 7.12
C PHE A 351 9.74 4.42 8.33
N TYR A 352 10.49 3.32 8.25
CA TYR A 352 10.74 2.44 9.39
C TYR A 352 12.11 2.68 10.02
N HIS A 353 12.96 3.53 9.44
CA HIS A 353 14.34 3.75 9.87
C HIS A 353 15.15 2.45 9.96
N TYR A 354 14.91 1.54 9.01
CA TYR A 354 15.45 0.19 9.02
C TYR A 354 16.14 -0.15 7.70
N ASP A 355 17.37 -0.66 7.79
CA ASP A 355 18.15 -1.12 6.63
C ASP A 355 17.71 -2.54 6.23
N LEU A 356 16.82 -2.61 5.24
CA LEU A 356 16.30 -3.88 4.73
C LEU A 356 17.35 -4.59 3.88
N THR A 357 17.89 -5.70 4.38
CA THR A 357 18.85 -6.54 3.64
C THR A 357 18.22 -7.24 2.44
N ASP A 358 19.05 -7.68 1.50
CA ASP A 358 18.65 -8.52 0.37
C ASP A 358 17.91 -9.77 0.88
N GLU A 359 18.47 -10.46 1.88
CA GLU A 359 17.84 -11.64 2.47
C GLU A 359 16.49 -11.32 3.14
N GLY A 360 16.38 -10.16 3.79
CA GLY A 360 15.16 -9.65 4.40
C GLY A 360 14.07 -9.40 3.36
N TYR A 361 14.41 -8.71 2.27
CA TYR A 361 13.49 -8.48 1.15
C TYR A 361 13.05 -9.80 0.50
N GLN A 362 13.98 -10.71 0.23
CA GLN A 362 13.66 -12.03 -0.35
C GLN A 362 12.77 -12.88 0.57
N ALA A 363 12.74 -12.60 1.88
CA ALA A 363 11.84 -13.28 2.80
C ALA A 363 10.37 -12.90 2.60
N PHE A 364 10.06 -11.75 1.98
CA PHE A 364 8.68 -11.30 1.78
C PHE A 364 7.88 -12.23 0.86
N PHE A 365 8.58 -12.98 0.00
CA PHE A 365 7.99 -13.81 -1.04
C PHE A 365 7.83 -15.30 -0.65
N LYS A 366 8.17 -15.66 0.61
CA LYS A 366 8.13 -17.04 1.10
C LYS A 366 6.78 -17.42 1.72
#